data_AF-A7VCA1-F1
#
_entry.id   AF-A7VCA1-F1
#
_cell.length_a   1.000
_cell.length_b   1.000
_cell.length_c   1.000
_cell.angle_alpha   90.00
_cell.angle_beta   90.00
_cell.angle_gamma   90.00
#
_symmetry.space_group_name_H-M   'P 1'
#
loop_
_entity.id
_entity.type
_entity.pdbx_description
1 polymer ?
#
loop_
_entity_poly.entity_id
_entity_poly.type
_entity_poly.pdbx_seq_one_letter_code
_entity_poly.pdbx_strand_id
1 'polypeptide(L)'
;MDDMSQLQRAVENHKIDGLILGRTLIRDDRIKYLKQTDLPFVAIGSTEEPNVAQIDNDHIAACRELTSILIMKGMKKFALIGGDSNHVVNRTRREGFEQGITGAGLMIEDMKVYMDCVDRSNVEMAVEDSMRHMVDCIVCMDDGICNWVLDKLRKEDISVPK
;
A
#
# COMPACT_ATOMS: atom_id res chain seq x y z
N MET A 1 -11.70 2.53 -14.92
CA MET A 1 -12.28 1.18 -14.88
C MET A 1 -11.27 0.29 -15.54
N ASP A 2 -10.70 -0.66 -14.81
CA ASP A 2 -9.68 -1.55 -15.36
C ASP A 2 -10.23 -2.32 -16.56
N ASP A 3 -9.44 -2.42 -17.62
CA ASP A 3 -9.82 -3.18 -18.81
C ASP A 3 -9.82 -4.68 -18.49
N MET A 4 -11.02 -5.25 -18.43
CA MET A 4 -11.24 -6.68 -18.15
C MET A 4 -11.38 -7.53 -19.39
N SER A 5 -11.29 -6.95 -20.59
CA SER A 5 -11.50 -7.66 -21.85
C SER A 5 -10.55 -8.84 -22.02
N GLN A 6 -9.30 -8.72 -21.57
CA GLN A 6 -8.33 -9.80 -21.66
C GLN A 6 -8.68 -10.98 -20.77
N LEU A 7 -9.11 -10.70 -19.53
CA LEU A 7 -9.58 -11.74 -18.62
C LEU A 7 -10.81 -12.42 -19.20
N GLN A 8 -11.84 -11.64 -19.53
CA GLN A 8 -13.11 -12.15 -20.06
C GLN A 8 -12.88 -13.04 -21.27
N ARG A 9 -12.07 -12.57 -22.22
CA ARG A 9 -11.72 -13.34 -23.42
C ARG A 9 -10.96 -14.63 -23.10
N ALA A 10 -10.12 -14.66 -22.08
CA ALA A 10 -9.42 -15.89 -21.67
C ALA A 10 -10.39 -16.92 -21.07
N VAL A 11 -11.33 -16.46 -20.24
CA VAL A 11 -12.34 -17.32 -19.60
C VAL A 11 -13.38 -17.82 -20.62
N GLU A 12 -14.00 -16.92 -21.38
CA GLU A 12 -15.09 -17.23 -22.32
C GLU A 12 -14.65 -18.13 -23.48
N ASN A 13 -13.39 -18.01 -23.92
CA ASN A 13 -12.84 -18.90 -24.95
C ASN A 13 -12.17 -20.15 -24.37
N HIS A 14 -12.36 -20.44 -23.06
CA HIS A 14 -11.79 -21.60 -22.37
C HIS A 14 -10.28 -21.76 -22.59
N LYS A 15 -9.53 -20.66 -22.53
CA LYS A 15 -8.08 -20.67 -22.77
C LYS A 15 -7.25 -20.98 -21.53
N ILE A 16 -7.89 -21.03 -20.36
CA ILE A 16 -7.27 -21.25 -19.06
C ILE A 16 -8.15 -22.16 -18.21
N ASP A 17 -7.51 -23.01 -17.40
CA ASP A 17 -8.19 -23.92 -16.47
C ASP A 17 -8.30 -23.35 -15.04
N GLY A 18 -7.60 -22.26 -14.77
CA GLY A 18 -7.68 -21.55 -13.50
C GLY A 18 -6.91 -20.24 -13.52
N LEU A 19 -7.10 -19.40 -12.49
CA LEU A 19 -6.48 -18.07 -12.40
C LEU A 19 -5.88 -17.82 -11.01
N ILE A 20 -4.69 -17.19 -11.00
CA ILE A 20 -4.15 -16.53 -9.82
C ILE A 20 -4.34 -15.03 -9.98
N LEU A 21 -5.20 -14.43 -9.16
CA LEU A 21 -5.52 -13.01 -9.22
C LEU A 21 -4.64 -12.24 -8.23
N GLY A 22 -3.69 -11.46 -8.73
CA GLY A 22 -2.86 -10.57 -7.91
C GLY A 22 -3.42 -9.16 -7.79
N ARG A 23 -2.92 -8.41 -6.80
CA ARG A 23 -3.21 -6.98 -6.58
C ARG A 23 -4.71 -6.70 -6.48
N THR A 24 -5.34 -7.20 -5.44
CA THR A 24 -6.77 -7.01 -5.17
C THR A 24 -7.12 -5.53 -4.96
N LEU A 25 -8.31 -5.15 -5.43
CA LEU A 25 -8.89 -3.82 -5.23
C LEU A 25 -9.93 -3.85 -4.12
N ILE A 26 -10.19 -2.69 -3.49
CA ILE A 26 -11.25 -2.56 -2.48
C ILE A 26 -12.61 -2.99 -3.05
N ARG A 27 -12.87 -2.64 -4.31
CA ARG A 27 -14.02 -3.12 -5.09
C ARG A 27 -13.52 -3.75 -6.37
N ASP A 28 -13.31 -5.06 -6.33
CA ASP A 28 -12.68 -5.79 -7.42
C ASP A 28 -13.73 -6.45 -8.33
N ASP A 29 -14.09 -5.78 -9.42
CA ASP A 29 -15.08 -6.30 -10.37
C ASP A 29 -14.62 -7.58 -11.07
N ARG A 30 -13.31 -7.87 -11.04
CA ARG A 30 -12.71 -9.10 -11.58
C ARG A 30 -13.09 -10.28 -10.73
N ILE A 31 -13.05 -10.12 -9.40
CA ILE A 31 -13.51 -11.15 -8.45
C ILE A 31 -15.01 -11.39 -8.64
N LYS A 32 -15.82 -10.33 -8.75
CA LYS A 32 -17.26 -10.48 -9.00
C LYS A 32 -17.56 -11.24 -10.29
N TYR A 33 -16.84 -10.91 -11.36
CA TYR A 33 -16.96 -11.60 -12.64
C TYR A 33 -16.57 -13.08 -12.49
N LEU A 34 -15.40 -13.39 -11.92
CA LEU A 34 -14.91 -14.77 -11.78
C LEU A 34 -15.87 -15.64 -10.95
N LYS A 35 -16.51 -15.08 -9.92
CA LYS A 35 -17.53 -15.77 -9.12
C LYS A 35 -18.81 -16.13 -9.91
N GLN A 36 -19.04 -15.50 -11.05
CA GLN A 36 -20.16 -15.82 -11.96
C GLN A 36 -19.77 -16.87 -13.01
N THR A 37 -18.52 -17.34 -13.00
CA THR A 37 -18.00 -18.35 -13.93
C THR A 37 -17.66 -19.64 -13.19
N ASP A 38 -17.53 -20.73 -13.92
CA ASP A 38 -17.07 -22.01 -13.37
C ASP A 38 -15.53 -22.10 -13.25
N LEU A 39 -14.80 -21.03 -13.55
CA LEU A 39 -13.33 -21.02 -13.53
C LEU A 39 -12.81 -20.97 -12.08
N PRO A 40 -12.03 -21.97 -11.62
CA PRO A 40 -11.37 -21.91 -10.31
C PRO A 40 -10.35 -20.76 -10.25
N PHE A 41 -10.34 -20.01 -9.15
CA PHE A 41 -9.33 -18.97 -8.94
C PHE A 41 -8.94 -18.81 -7.47
N VAL A 42 -7.73 -18.27 -7.26
CA VAL A 42 -7.19 -17.90 -5.95
C VAL A 42 -6.70 -16.45 -6.02
N ALA A 43 -6.99 -15.65 -5.00
CA ALA A 43 -6.45 -14.31 -4.86
C ALA A 43 -5.10 -14.32 -4.11
N ILE A 44 -4.11 -13.64 -4.66
CA ILE A 44 -2.92 -13.20 -3.92
C ILE A 44 -3.14 -11.74 -3.53
N GLY A 45 -3.50 -11.55 -2.26
CA GLY A 45 -4.07 -10.32 -1.75
C GLY A 45 -5.40 -10.57 -1.04
N SER A 46 -5.74 -9.67 -0.12
CA SER A 46 -6.96 -9.76 0.68
C SER A 46 -8.19 -9.27 -0.09
N THR A 47 -9.35 -9.87 0.15
CA THR A 47 -10.66 -9.44 -0.36
C THR A 47 -11.76 -9.66 0.67
N GLU A 48 -12.74 -8.74 0.70
CA GLU A 48 -13.95 -8.84 1.51
C GLU A 48 -15.04 -9.70 0.82
N GLU A 49 -14.82 -10.12 -0.42
CA GLU A 49 -15.75 -10.97 -1.14
C GLU A 49 -15.84 -12.37 -0.49
N PRO A 50 -17.05 -12.85 -0.13
CA PRO A 50 -17.19 -14.13 0.54
C PRO A 50 -16.87 -15.28 -0.41
N ASN A 51 -16.42 -16.40 0.17
CA ASN A 51 -16.12 -17.67 -0.51
C ASN A 51 -15.03 -17.57 -1.58
N VAL A 52 -14.06 -16.67 -1.41
CA VAL A 52 -12.87 -16.57 -2.27
C VAL A 52 -11.67 -17.16 -1.55
N ALA A 53 -11.01 -18.15 -2.16
CA ALA A 53 -9.72 -18.62 -1.68
C ALA A 53 -8.68 -17.52 -1.86
N GLN A 54 -8.02 -17.12 -0.77
CA GLN A 54 -7.10 -15.99 -0.75
C GLN A 54 -5.89 -16.28 0.13
N ILE A 55 -4.75 -15.72 -0.26
CA ILE A 55 -3.48 -15.79 0.47
C ILE A 55 -2.90 -14.38 0.46
N ASP A 56 -2.55 -13.87 1.64
CA ASP A 56 -1.93 -12.56 1.79
C ASP A 56 -1.06 -12.53 3.05
N ASN A 57 -0.25 -11.48 3.18
CA ASN A 57 0.49 -11.18 4.40
C ASN A 57 -0.39 -10.42 5.39
N ASP A 58 -0.08 -10.52 6.68
CA ASP A 58 -0.67 -9.64 7.69
C ASP A 58 0.00 -8.26 7.66
N HIS A 59 -0.39 -7.45 6.67
CA HIS A 59 0.15 -6.10 6.47
C HIS A 59 -0.16 -5.16 7.64
N ILE A 60 -1.30 -5.36 8.33
CA ILE A 60 -1.67 -4.54 9.49
C ILE A 60 -0.67 -4.79 10.62
N ALA A 61 -0.46 -6.06 10.99
CA ALA A 61 0.48 -6.40 12.06
C ALA A 61 1.91 -5.98 11.70
N ALA A 62 2.36 -6.24 10.47
CA ALA A 62 3.70 -5.89 10.02
C ALA A 62 3.97 -4.37 10.06
N CYS A 63 3.04 -3.56 9.54
CA CYS A 63 3.20 -2.10 9.55
C CYS A 63 3.07 -1.52 10.96
N ARG A 64 2.19 -2.07 11.81
CA ARG A 64 2.10 -1.68 13.23
C ARG A 64 3.40 -1.95 13.97
N GLU A 65 4.00 -3.12 13.76
CA GLU A 65 5.27 -3.49 14.36
C GLU A 65 6.41 -2.57 13.91
N LEU A 66 6.53 -2.32 12.59
CA LEU A 66 7.53 -1.39 12.04
C LEU A 66 7.40 0.01 12.66
N THR A 67 6.18 0.57 12.66
CA THR A 67 5.91 1.88 13.24
C THR A 67 6.27 1.91 14.73
N SER A 68 5.91 0.87 15.48
CA SER A 68 6.23 0.77 16.91
C SER A 68 7.74 0.76 17.15
N ILE A 69 8.50 0.03 16.32
CA ILE A 69 9.98 0.00 16.40
C ILE A 69 10.57 1.40 16.14
N LEU A 70 10.05 2.13 15.15
CA LEU A 70 10.53 3.48 14.83
C LEU A 70 10.23 4.46 15.98
N ILE A 71 9.05 4.37 16.60
CA ILE A 71 8.70 5.17 17.78
C ILE A 71 9.61 4.83 18.96
N MET A 72 9.89 3.54 19.22
CA MET A 72 10.84 3.12 20.27
C MET A 72 12.27 3.64 20.02
N LYS A 73 12.64 3.89 18.76
CA LYS A 73 13.91 4.54 18.39
C LYS A 73 13.90 6.06 18.56
N GLY A 74 12.80 6.64 19.03
CA GLY A 74 12.67 8.06 19.37
C GLY A 74 12.08 8.95 18.28
N MET A 75 11.62 8.37 17.17
CA MET A 75 10.91 9.12 16.12
C MET A 75 9.53 9.53 16.62
N LYS A 76 9.13 10.79 16.40
CA LYS A 76 7.86 11.33 16.93
C LYS A 76 6.99 11.94 15.84
N LYS A 77 7.58 12.50 14.80
CA LYS A 77 6.87 13.14 13.69
C LYS A 77 7.10 12.36 12.41
N PHE A 78 6.04 11.76 11.88
CA PHE A 78 6.12 10.85 10.75
C PHE A 78 5.47 11.43 9.50
N ALA A 79 6.01 11.05 8.34
CA ALA A 79 5.30 11.06 7.08
C ALA A 79 5.15 9.62 6.57
N LEU A 80 3.93 9.20 6.24
CA LEU A 80 3.66 7.98 5.49
C LEU A 80 3.46 8.34 4.02
N ILE A 81 4.19 7.69 3.12
CA ILE A 81 4.02 7.84 1.66
C ILE A 81 3.61 6.50 1.06
N GLY A 82 2.42 6.46 0.48
CA GLY A 82 1.78 5.27 -0.06
C GLY A 82 1.26 5.45 -1.49
N GLY A 83 1.13 4.33 -2.19
CA GLY A 83 0.62 4.29 -3.57
C GLY A 83 -0.91 4.37 -3.64
N ASP A 84 -1.48 3.84 -4.72
CA ASP A 84 -2.92 3.87 -5.02
C ASP A 84 -3.77 3.32 -3.85
N SER A 85 -4.63 4.17 -3.32
CA SER A 85 -5.53 3.89 -2.20
C SER A 85 -6.62 2.86 -2.54
N ASN A 86 -6.87 2.59 -3.83
CA ASN A 86 -7.82 1.58 -4.28
C ASN A 86 -7.31 0.14 -4.09
N HIS A 87 -6.01 -0.06 -3.86
CA HIS A 87 -5.45 -1.36 -3.52
C HIS A 87 -5.66 -1.72 -2.05
N VAL A 88 -6.15 -2.94 -1.79
CA VAL A 88 -6.41 -3.42 -0.42
C VAL A 88 -5.13 -3.39 0.43
N VAL A 89 -3.99 -3.76 -0.15
CA VAL A 89 -2.69 -3.76 0.54
C VAL A 89 -2.28 -2.38 1.03
N ASN A 90 -2.52 -1.31 0.27
CA ASN A 90 -2.15 0.05 0.68
C ASN A 90 -3.06 0.54 1.82
N ARG A 91 -4.33 0.16 1.81
CA ARG A 91 -5.27 0.42 2.91
C ARG A 91 -4.84 -0.29 4.19
N THR A 92 -4.50 -1.58 4.12
CA THR A 92 -4.11 -2.35 5.32
C THR A 92 -2.75 -1.93 5.87
N ARG A 93 -1.79 -1.56 5.01
CA ARG A 93 -0.51 -0.96 5.44
C ARG A 93 -0.71 0.37 6.16
N ARG A 94 -1.58 1.25 5.60
CA ARG A 94 -1.96 2.50 6.25
C ARG A 94 -2.58 2.25 7.62
N GLU A 95 -3.53 1.34 7.69
CA GLU A 95 -4.19 0.98 8.95
C GLU A 95 -3.17 0.49 9.99
N GLY A 96 -2.25 -0.39 9.61
CA GLY A 96 -1.17 -0.84 10.50
C GLY A 96 -0.30 0.33 11.00
N PHE A 97 0.06 1.27 10.12
CA PHE A 97 0.77 2.48 10.52
C PHE A 97 -0.03 3.32 11.53
N GLU A 98 -1.30 3.58 11.25
CA GLU A 98 -2.20 4.36 12.13
C GLU A 98 -2.38 3.69 13.50
N GLN A 99 -2.53 2.35 13.53
CA GLN A 99 -2.56 1.57 14.76
C GLN A 99 -1.25 1.67 15.55
N GLY A 100 -0.10 1.72 14.88
CA GLY A 100 1.20 1.91 15.53
C GLY A 100 1.35 3.29 16.17
N ILE A 101 0.92 4.34 15.47
CA ILE A 101 0.93 5.73 15.99
C ILE A 101 0.01 5.85 17.21
N THR A 102 -1.26 5.46 17.05
CA THR A 102 -2.27 5.59 18.12
C THR A 102 -2.00 4.65 19.29
N GLY A 103 -1.47 3.45 19.03
CA GLY A 103 -1.06 2.50 20.07
C GLY A 103 0.08 2.99 20.96
N ALA A 104 0.89 3.94 20.47
CA ALA A 104 1.92 4.62 21.26
C ALA A 104 1.43 5.89 21.96
N GLY A 105 0.12 6.21 21.86
CA GLY A 105 -0.46 7.43 22.44
C GLY A 105 -0.17 8.70 21.65
N LEU A 106 0.28 8.60 20.39
CA LEU A 106 0.44 9.72 19.49
C LEU A 106 -0.85 9.95 18.68
N MET A 107 -1.09 11.19 18.27
CA MET A 107 -2.26 11.57 17.48
C MET A 107 -1.95 11.41 15.99
N ILE A 108 -2.83 10.74 15.25
CA ILE A 108 -2.62 10.54 13.80
C ILE A 108 -2.73 11.86 13.03
N GLU A 109 -3.50 12.81 13.57
CA GLU A 109 -3.71 14.15 13.03
C GLU A 109 -2.43 15.00 13.02
N ASP A 110 -1.46 14.66 13.86
CA ASP A 110 -0.15 15.32 13.92
C ASP A 110 0.85 14.74 12.89
N MET A 111 0.49 13.62 12.23
CA MET A 111 1.30 12.96 11.22
C MET A 111 0.92 13.42 9.81
N LYS A 112 1.83 13.22 8.86
CA LYS A 112 1.54 13.42 7.44
C LYS A 112 1.26 12.09 6.77
N VAL A 113 0.18 12.00 6.02
CA VAL A 113 -0.20 10.80 5.28
C VAL A 113 -0.47 11.19 3.84
N TYR A 114 0.36 10.71 2.93
CA TYR A 114 0.23 10.94 1.49
C TYR A 114 -0.09 9.60 0.82
N MET A 115 -1.26 9.53 0.19
CA MET A 115 -1.70 8.38 -0.60
C MET A 115 -1.76 8.77 -2.08
N ASP A 116 -1.99 7.78 -2.94
CA ASP A 116 -2.09 7.97 -4.39
C ASP A 116 -0.80 8.55 -5.00
N CYS A 117 0.35 8.31 -4.34
CA CYS A 117 1.66 8.67 -4.85
C CYS A 117 2.13 7.61 -5.86
N VAL A 118 1.48 7.57 -7.02
CA VAL A 118 1.67 6.53 -8.05
C VAL A 118 2.80 6.84 -9.04
N ASP A 119 3.32 8.07 -9.01
CA ASP A 119 4.44 8.50 -9.83
C ASP A 119 5.50 9.26 -9.03
N ARG A 120 6.64 9.49 -9.67
CA ARG A 120 7.78 10.18 -9.08
C ARG A 120 7.44 11.62 -8.67
N SER A 121 6.62 12.32 -9.43
CA SER A 121 6.28 13.72 -9.14
C SER A 121 5.47 13.83 -7.86
N ASN A 122 4.50 12.94 -7.65
CA ASN A 122 3.70 12.92 -6.42
C ASN A 122 4.57 12.57 -5.20
N VAL A 123 5.47 11.60 -5.34
CA VAL A 123 6.41 11.26 -4.25
C VAL A 123 7.36 12.42 -3.93
N GLU A 124 7.94 13.08 -4.94
CA GLU A 124 8.84 14.21 -4.73
C GLU A 124 8.11 15.39 -4.03
N MET A 125 6.84 15.67 -4.39
CA MET A 125 6.01 16.66 -3.69
C MET A 125 5.74 16.29 -2.22
N ALA A 126 5.44 15.01 -1.95
CA ALA A 126 5.22 14.51 -0.59
C ALA A 126 6.50 14.63 0.27
N VAL A 127 7.67 14.37 -0.32
CA VAL A 127 8.96 14.58 0.35
C VAL A 127 9.17 16.06 0.66
N GLU A 128 8.92 16.97 -0.28
CA GLU A 128 9.06 18.40 -0.05
C GLU A 128 8.15 18.92 1.07
N ASP A 129 6.88 18.51 1.11
CA ASP A 129 5.97 18.90 2.21
C ASP A 129 6.40 18.28 3.55
N SER A 130 6.91 17.04 3.54
CA SER A 130 7.47 16.38 4.71
C SER A 130 8.67 17.15 5.28
N MET A 131 9.57 17.63 4.41
CA MET A 131 10.71 18.45 4.80
C MET A 131 10.28 19.81 5.38
N ARG A 132 9.29 20.48 4.76
CA ARG A 132 8.74 21.75 5.29
C ARG A 132 8.14 21.58 6.68
N HIS A 133 7.54 20.43 6.95
CA HIS A 133 6.99 20.10 8.26
C HIS A 133 8.02 19.49 9.22
N MET A 134 9.28 19.34 8.81
CA MET A 134 10.37 18.80 9.64
C MET A 134 10.00 17.45 10.28
N VAL A 135 9.52 16.51 9.47
CA VAL A 135 9.28 15.14 9.97
C VAL A 135 10.60 14.47 10.36
N ASP A 136 10.57 13.63 11.39
CA ASP A 136 11.73 12.86 11.86
C ASP A 136 11.97 11.63 10.97
N CYS A 137 10.90 11.06 10.42
CA CYS A 137 10.92 9.80 9.71
C CYS A 137 9.90 9.79 8.55
N ILE A 138 10.33 9.31 7.39
CA ILE A 138 9.46 9.00 6.25
C ILE A 138 9.33 7.47 6.17
N VAL A 139 8.11 6.97 6.30
CA VAL A 139 7.75 5.56 6.11
C VAL A 139 7.20 5.40 4.69
N CYS A 140 7.85 4.58 3.88
CA CYS A 140 7.42 4.27 2.51
C CYS A 140 6.69 2.93 2.49
N MET A 141 5.54 2.84 1.80
CA MET A 141 4.78 1.59 1.75
C MET A 141 5.40 0.51 0.86
N ASP A 142 6.27 0.87 -0.08
CA ASP A 142 7.03 -0.05 -0.91
C ASP A 142 8.39 0.52 -1.32
N ASP A 143 9.24 -0.36 -1.85
CA ASP A 143 10.62 -0.01 -2.24
C ASP A 143 10.69 0.89 -3.47
N GLY A 144 9.66 0.90 -4.32
CA GLY A 144 9.58 1.81 -5.47
C GLY A 144 9.46 3.25 -5.01
N ILE A 145 8.50 3.51 -4.10
CA ILE A 145 8.34 4.80 -3.43
C ILE A 145 9.62 5.15 -2.64
N CYS A 146 10.16 4.19 -1.88
CA CYS A 146 11.38 4.40 -1.09
C CYS A 146 12.56 4.87 -1.95
N ASN A 147 12.76 4.25 -3.12
CA ASN A 147 13.82 4.65 -4.04
C ASN A 147 13.65 6.09 -4.54
N TRP A 148 12.43 6.52 -4.88
CA TRP A 148 12.19 7.90 -5.27
C TRP A 148 12.37 8.89 -4.13
N VAL A 149 11.99 8.52 -2.90
CA VAL A 149 12.26 9.31 -1.70
C VAL A 149 13.76 9.47 -1.47
N LEU A 150 14.52 8.38 -1.48
CA LEU A 150 15.97 8.39 -1.28
C LEU A 150 16.69 9.18 -2.38
N ASP A 151 16.28 9.03 -3.63
CA ASP A 151 16.79 9.83 -4.75
C ASP A 151 16.57 11.34 -4.53
N LYS A 152 15.37 11.74 -4.10
CA LYS A 152 15.03 13.14 -3.85
C LYS A 152 15.85 13.69 -2.68
N LEU A 153 15.89 12.99 -1.55
CA LEU A 153 16.69 13.40 -0.39
C LEU A 153 18.18 13.52 -0.73
N ARG A 154 18.72 12.61 -1.54
CA ARG A 154 20.11 12.69 -2.02
C ARG A 154 20.37 13.94 -2.87
N LYS A 155 19.44 14.34 -3.74
CA LYS A 155 19.56 15.58 -4.54
C LYS A 155 19.55 16.85 -3.70
N GLU A 156 18.96 16.78 -2.51
CA GLU A 156 18.90 17.88 -1.52
C GLU A 156 20.02 17.75 -0.46
N ASP A 157 21.02 16.90 -0.69
CA ASP A 157 22.16 16.63 0.21
C ASP A 157 21.77 16.16 1.62
N ILE A 158 20.65 15.42 1.74
CA ILE A 158 20.18 14.84 3.01
C ILE A 158 20.61 13.37 3.14
N SER A 159 21.36 13.04 4.20
CA SER A 159 21.79 11.67 4.51
C SER A 159 20.68 10.84 5.18
N VAL A 160 20.59 9.55 4.81
CA VAL A 160 19.62 8.59 5.36
C VAL A 160 20.29 7.23 5.65
N PRO A 161 20.33 6.76 6.92
CA PRO A 161 20.13 7.54 8.14
C PRO A 161 21.26 8.58 8.34
N LYS A 162 21.13 9.43 9.37
CA LYS A 162 22.25 10.27 9.83
C LYS A 162 23.35 9.45 10.47
#